data_AF-A0A2J8RXJ9-F1
#
_entry.id   AF-A0A2J8RXJ9-F1
#
_cell.length_a   1.000
_cell.length_b   1.000
_cell.length_c   1.000
_cell.angle_alpha   90.00
_cell.angle_beta   90.00
_cell.angle_gamma   90.00
#
_symmetry.space_group_name_H-M   'P 1'
#
loop_
_entity.id
_entity.type
_entity.pdbx_description
1 polymer ?
#
loop_
_entity_poly.entity_id
_entity_poly.type
_entity_poly.pdbx_seq_one_letter_code
_entity_poly.pdbx_strand_id
1 'polypeptide(L)'
;LEWKIIYVGSAESEEFDQILDSVLVGPVPAGRHMFIFQLQRNILASNPRVTRFHINWDNNTDTLEAIETQDPSLGCSLPLNCTPIKGLGLPGCIPGLLPENSMDCI
;
A
#
# COMPACT_ATOMS: atom_id res chain seq x y z
N LEU A 1 7.02 10.18 1.55
CA LEU A 1 5.57 9.95 1.72
C LEU A 1 4.87 11.31 1.69
N GLU A 2 3.71 11.41 1.06
CA GLU A 2 2.83 12.59 1.13
C GLU A 2 1.53 12.18 1.81
N TRP A 3 1.09 12.95 2.80
CA TRP A 3 -0.17 12.75 3.52
C TRP A 3 -1.06 13.96 3.32
N LYS A 4 -2.36 13.74 3.06
CA LYS A 4 -3.36 14.80 2.88
C LYS A 4 -4.58 14.53 3.75
N ILE A 5 -5.11 15.59 4.34
CA ILE A 5 -6.45 15.59 4.96
C ILE A 5 -7.39 16.26 3.96
N ILE A 6 -8.37 15.51 3.47
CA ILE A 6 -9.37 15.99 2.51
C ILE A 6 -10.73 15.97 3.19
N TYR A 7 -11.42 17.10 3.17
CA TYR A 7 -12.79 17.24 3.64
C TYR A 7 -13.75 17.23 2.46
N VAL A 8 -14.73 16.32 2.50
CA VAL A 8 -15.76 16.22 1.48
C VAL A 8 -16.77 17.36 1.65
N GLY A 9 -16.79 18.29 0.71
CA GLY A 9 -17.65 19.49 0.78
C GLY A 9 -19.09 19.24 0.36
N SER A 10 -19.31 18.27 -0.54
CA SER A 10 -20.62 17.82 -1.03
C SER A 10 -20.54 16.32 -1.30
N ALA A 11 -21.60 15.57 -1.00
CA ALA A 11 -21.66 14.14 -1.30
C ALA A 11 -21.88 13.88 -2.81
N GLU A 12 -22.30 14.91 -3.54
CA GLU A 12 -22.73 14.86 -4.92
C GLU A 12 -21.66 15.33 -5.91
N SER A 13 -20.65 16.06 -5.45
CA SER A 13 -19.59 16.62 -6.31
C SER A 13 -18.26 16.75 -5.58
N GLU A 14 -17.22 16.21 -6.20
CA GLU A 14 -15.82 16.29 -5.75
C GLU A 14 -15.24 17.71 -5.93
N GLU A 15 -15.90 18.60 -6.68
CA GLU A 15 -15.45 19.98 -6.90
C GLU A 15 -15.41 20.81 -5.61
N PHE A 16 -16.16 20.38 -4.60
CA PHE A 16 -16.23 21.05 -3.30
C PHE A 16 -15.27 20.44 -2.26
N ASP A 17 -14.48 19.43 -2.64
CA ASP A 17 -13.51 18.81 -1.74
C ASP A 17 -12.38 19.77 -1.42
N GLN A 18 -12.07 19.88 -0.12
CA GLN A 18 -11.09 20.82 0.40
C GLN A 18 -9.91 20.04 0.98
N ILE A 19 -8.69 20.35 0.52
CA ILE A 19 -7.48 19.90 1.18
C ILE A 19 -7.26 20.78 2.41
N LEU A 20 -7.47 20.22 3.60
CA LEU A 20 -7.33 20.94 4.85
C LEU A 20 -5.88 21.03 5.32
N ASP A 21 -5.09 19.98 5.06
CA ASP A 21 -3.65 19.94 5.37
C ASP A 21 -2.94 18.99 4.39
N SER A 22 -1.67 19.26 4.11
CA SER A 22 -0.80 18.44 3.26
C SER A 22 0.61 18.43 3.82
N VAL A 23 1.14 17.25 4.12
CA VAL A 23 2.44 17.07 4.78
C VAL A 23 3.30 16.09 3.99
N LEU A 24 4.50 16.52 3.64
CA LEU A 24 5.55 15.66 3.10
C LEU A 24 6.43 15.13 4.24
N VAL A 25 6.62 13.81 4.28
CA VAL A 25 7.48 13.12 5.24
C VAL A 25 8.56 12.35 4.49
N GLY A 26 9.82 12.75 4.64
CA GLY A 26 10.95 12.08 4.01
C GLY A 26 12.30 12.72 4.34
N PRO A 27 13.41 11.96 4.31
CA PRO A 27 13.51 10.49 4.19
C PRO A 27 12.90 9.78 5.41
N VAL A 28 12.33 8.58 5.22
CA VAL A 28 11.64 7.82 6.29
C VAL A 28 12.44 6.56 6.61
N PRO A 29 13.16 6.50 7.75
CA PRO A 29 13.81 5.29 8.20
C PRO A 29 12.80 4.16 8.42
N ALA A 30 13.26 2.90 8.40
CA ALA A 30 12.43 1.78 8.82
C ALA A 30 12.12 1.89 10.32
N GLY A 31 10.87 1.67 10.70
CA GLY A 31 10.44 1.72 12.09
C GLY A 31 9.01 2.23 12.26
N ARG A 32 8.58 2.37 13.52
CA ARG A 32 7.28 2.96 13.87
C ARG A 32 7.45 4.45 14.09
N HIS A 33 6.60 5.23 13.42
CA HIS A 33 6.62 6.68 13.48
C HIS A 33 5.22 7.18 13.81
N MET A 34 5.14 8.28 14.54
CA MET A 34 3.89 8.98 14.87
C MET A 34 4.09 10.46 14.62
N PHE A 35 3.11 11.12 14.04
CA PHE A 35 3.07 12.56 13.84
C PHE A 35 1.63 13.05 14.01
N ILE A 36 1.47 14.34 14.29
CA ILE A 36 0.18 14.93 14.67
C ILE A 36 -0.23 15.93 13.61
N PHE A 37 -1.48 15.85 13.18
CA PHE A 37 -2.16 16.90 12.44
C PHE A 37 -2.87 17.84 13.41
N GLN A 38 -2.65 19.14 13.26
CA GLN A 38 -3.32 20.15 14.09
C GLN A 38 -4.61 20.60 13.42
N LEU A 39 -5.71 19.89 13.70
CA LEU A 39 -7.01 20.26 13.15
C LEU A 39 -8.13 20.04 14.18
N GLN A 40 -9.00 21.05 14.33
CA GLN A 40 -10.10 21.00 15.29
C GLN A 40 -11.44 20.84 14.56
N ARG A 41 -12.02 19.64 14.66
CA ARG A 41 -13.37 19.28 14.15
C ARG A 41 -13.97 18.21 15.06
N ASN A 42 -15.30 18.08 15.06
CA ASN A 42 -15.97 16.94 15.70
C ASN A 42 -15.93 15.74 14.73
N ILE A 43 -15.05 14.77 14.99
CA ILE A 43 -14.85 13.59 14.14
C ILE A 43 -15.37 12.34 14.86
N LEU A 44 -16.12 11.50 14.15
CA LEU A 44 -16.59 10.21 14.65
C LEU A 44 -15.44 9.18 14.66
N ALA A 45 -14.54 9.30 15.64
CA ALA A 45 -13.32 8.49 15.71
C ALA A 45 -13.57 6.99 16.00
N SER A 46 -14.75 6.62 16.50
CA SER A 46 -15.09 5.24 16.86
C SER A 46 -15.28 4.30 15.66
N ASN A 47 -15.51 4.85 14.45
CA ASN A 47 -15.85 4.05 13.27
C ASN A 47 -15.04 4.51 12.03
N PRO A 48 -13.71 4.32 12.04
CA PRO A 48 -12.87 4.69 10.91
C PRO A 48 -13.14 3.78 9.71
N ARG A 49 -13.09 4.35 8.50
CA ARG A 49 -13.13 3.59 7.24
C ARG A 49 -11.74 3.59 6.61
N VAL A 50 -11.17 2.41 6.38
CA VAL A 50 -9.80 2.25 5.84
C VAL A 50 -9.85 1.48 4.52
N THR A 51 -9.36 2.11 3.45
CA THR A 51 -9.21 1.49 2.12
C THR A 51 -7.73 1.41 1.78
N ARG A 52 -7.25 0.23 1.35
CA ARG A 52 -5.83 -0.01 1.02
C ARG A 52 -5.70 -0.38 -0.45
N PHE A 53 -4.73 0.23 -1.13
CA PHE A 53 -4.37 -0.08 -2.50
C PHE A 53 -2.95 -0.65 -2.54
N HIS A 54 -2.72 -1.67 -3.37
CA HIS A 54 -1.36 -2.15 -3.65
C HIS A 54 -0.69 -1.17 -4.61
N ILE A 55 0.45 -0.63 -4.20
CA ILE A 55 1.25 0.29 -5.02
C ILE A 55 2.66 -0.28 -5.20
N ASN A 56 3.26 0.04 -6.35
CA ASN A 56 4.67 -0.23 -6.58
C ASN A 56 5.50 0.86 -5.91
N TRP A 57 6.34 0.46 -4.95
CA TRP A 57 7.17 1.40 -4.18
C TRP A 57 8.51 1.71 -4.86
N ASP A 58 8.97 0.82 -5.74
CA ASP A 58 10.26 0.94 -6.42
C ASP A 58 10.07 1.45 -7.85
N ASN A 59 10.86 2.43 -8.26
CA ASN A 59 10.80 2.96 -9.62
C ASN A 59 11.54 2.00 -10.56
N ASN A 60 10.89 0.92 -10.99
CA ASN A 60 11.47 -0.05 -11.93
C ASN A 60 11.39 0.47 -13.38
N THR A 61 12.01 1.64 -13.63
CA THR A 61 12.18 2.22 -14.97
C THR A 61 13.33 1.58 -15.77
N ASP A 62 13.84 0.42 -15.35
CA ASP A 62 14.87 -0.31 -16.12
C ASP A 62 14.27 -1.25 -17.19
N THR A 63 12.94 -1.29 -17.35
CA THR A 63 12.27 -2.08 -18.40
C THR A 63 11.64 -1.19 -19.48
N LEU A 64 12.29 -0.09 -19.86
CA LEU A 64 11.90 0.73 -21.03
C LEU A 64 12.95 0.75 -22.16
N GLU A 65 13.96 -0.11 -22.12
CA GLU A 65 14.89 -0.34 -23.24
C GLU A 65 14.81 -1.80 -23.74
N ALA A 66 13.63 -2.29 -24.12
CA ALA A 66 13.52 -3.53 -24.91
C ALA A 66 12.17 -3.67 -25.64
N ILE A 67 11.55 -2.59 -26.13
CA ILE A 67 10.38 -2.73 -27.00
C ILE A 67 10.44 -1.75 -28.17
N GLU A 68 11.46 -1.91 -29.02
CA GLU A 68 11.40 -1.60 -30.45
C GLU A 68 12.43 -2.52 -31.12
N THR A 69 12.05 -3.66 -31.70
CA THR A 69 11.84 -3.87 -33.14
C THR A 69 11.15 -5.23 -33.37
N GLN A 70 10.35 -5.32 -34.43
CA GLN A 70 9.37 -6.35 -34.82
C GLN A 70 9.83 -7.82 -34.98
N ASP A 71 8.90 -8.78 -34.76
CA ASP A 71 8.50 -9.87 -35.70
C ASP A 71 7.20 -10.57 -35.20
N PRO A 72 6.14 -10.74 -36.03
CA PRO A 72 4.97 -11.55 -35.70
C PRO A 72 5.13 -13.01 -36.17
N SER A 73 5.98 -13.84 -35.56
CA SER A 73 5.83 -15.30 -35.67
C SER A 73 6.66 -16.11 -34.68
N LEU A 74 6.00 -17.13 -34.11
CA LEU A 74 6.56 -18.33 -33.45
C LEU A 74 7.14 -18.16 -32.03
N GLY A 75 6.41 -18.68 -31.04
CA GLY A 75 7.02 -19.05 -29.76
C GLY A 75 6.07 -19.09 -28.56
N CYS A 76 5.06 -19.97 -28.58
CA CYS A 76 4.40 -20.37 -27.34
C CYS A 76 5.43 -20.98 -26.39
N SER A 77 5.84 -20.27 -25.34
CA SER A 77 6.49 -20.87 -24.18
C SER A 77 5.90 -20.29 -22.91
N LEU A 78 4.96 -21.05 -22.35
CA LEU A 78 4.59 -20.96 -20.95
C LEU A 78 5.82 -21.28 -20.07
N PRO A 79 5.80 -20.86 -18.81
CA PRO A 79 5.88 -21.90 -17.80
C PRO A 79 4.75 -21.78 -16.77
N LEU A 80 3.71 -22.59 -16.99
CA LEU A 80 3.07 -23.30 -15.88
C LEU A 80 3.99 -24.47 -15.52
N ASN A 81 4.72 -24.38 -14.41
CA ASN A 81 4.94 -25.53 -13.54
C ASN A 81 5.52 -25.12 -12.17
N CYS A 82 4.66 -24.90 -11.17
CA CYS A 82 5.06 -25.08 -9.78
C CYS A 82 4.69 -26.53 -9.41
N THR A 83 5.65 -27.44 -9.45
CA THR A 83 5.40 -28.83 -9.02
C THR A 83 5.45 -28.95 -7.50
N PRO A 84 4.61 -29.81 -6.89
CA PRO A 84 4.64 -30.10 -5.47
C PRO A 84 5.36 -31.43 -5.15
N ILE A 85 5.78 -31.58 -3.88
CA ILE A 85 5.87 -32.81 -3.04
C ILE A 85 7.24 -33.25 -2.48
N LYS A 86 7.29 -33.22 -1.11
CA LYS A 86 7.93 -34.08 -0.07
C LYS A 86 9.45 -34.36 -0.16
N GLY A 87 10.24 -34.33 0.92
CA GLY A 87 9.99 -34.25 2.36
C GLY A 87 11.19 -34.87 3.10
N LEU A 88 11.56 -34.35 4.27
CA LEU A 88 12.36 -34.94 5.38
C LEU A 88 12.42 -33.85 6.48
N GLY A 89 11.57 -33.90 7.52
CA GLY A 89 11.93 -34.17 8.94
C GLY A 89 12.86 -33.10 9.54
N LEU A 90 12.57 -32.31 10.59
CA LEU A 90 11.87 -32.51 11.87
C LEU A 90 11.76 -31.11 12.60
N PRO A 91 11.33 -30.98 13.88
CA PRO A 91 10.03 -30.48 14.32
C PRO A 91 10.03 -29.07 14.98
N GLY A 92 8.83 -28.47 15.00
CA GLY A 92 8.38 -27.58 16.07
C GLY A 92 8.73 -26.11 15.92
N CYS A 93 7.68 -25.28 15.79
CA CYS A 93 7.46 -23.99 16.46
C CYS A 93 6.27 -23.27 15.79
N ILE A 94 5.08 -23.37 16.37
CA ILE A 94 4.06 -22.31 16.25
C ILE A 94 4.31 -21.34 17.41
N PRO A 95 4.52 -20.05 17.13
CA PRO A 95 3.51 -19.03 17.41
C PRO A 95 3.41 -18.04 16.24
N GLY A 96 2.23 -17.64 15.78
CA GLY A 96 1.27 -16.88 16.57
C GLY A 96 1.33 -15.42 16.12
N LEU A 97 0.14 -14.90 15.78
CA LEU A 97 -0.24 -13.49 15.73
C LEU A 97 0.21 -12.70 14.49
N LEU A 98 -0.77 -12.51 13.60
CA LEU A 98 -0.91 -11.30 12.79
C LEU A 98 -0.58 -10.07 13.66
N PRO A 99 0.24 -9.12 13.19
CA PRO A 99 0.21 -7.79 13.77
C PRO A 99 -1.11 -7.17 13.33
N GLU A 100 -2.09 -7.19 14.24
CA GLU A 100 -3.19 -6.25 14.18
C GLU A 100 -2.55 -4.86 14.20
N ASN A 101 -2.59 -4.17 13.06
CA ASN A 101 -2.25 -2.76 12.98
C ASN A 101 -3.41 -1.99 13.63
N SER A 102 -3.55 -2.14 14.95
CA SER A 102 -4.49 -1.40 15.77
C SER A 102 -3.88 -0.03 16.05
N MET A 103 -4.57 1.02 15.59
CA MET A 103 -4.27 2.38 15.99
C MET A 103 -5.05 2.61 17.29
N ASP A 104 -4.45 2.28 18.43
CA ASP A 104 -5.08 2.50 19.73
C ASP A 104 -5.14 4.00 20.02
N CYS A 105 -6.34 4.56 20.08
CA CYS A 105 -6.58 5.94 20.49
C CYS A 105 -6.38 6.06 22.01
N ILE A 106 -5.50 6.98 22.42
CA ILE A 106 -5.43 7.53 23.79
C ILE A 106 -6.41 8.70 23.88
#